data_AF-A0A497RE23-F1
#
_entry.id   AF-A0A497RE23-F1
#
_cell.length_a   1.000
_cell.length_b   1.000
_cell.length_c   1.000
_cell.angle_alpha   90.00
_cell.angle_beta   90.00
_cell.angle_gamma   90.00
#
_symmetry.space_group_name_H-M   'P 1'
#
loop_
_entity.id
_entity.type
_entity.pdbx_description
1 polymer ?
#
loop_
_entity_poly.entity_id
_entity_poly.type
_entity_poly.pdbx_seq_one_letter_code
_entity_poly.pdbx_strand_id
1 'polypeptide(L)'
;MKRIWKFEGFTVCRILGLTLNEDELKKLAKKFRVGNKELHELHGELVSACKTKNPISKQIDKIIREKYQKYTYLTPYEAYKMLKRLRD
;
A
#
# COMPACT_ATOMS: atom_id res chain seq x y z
N MET A 1 -12.49 -6.67 2.57
CA MET A 1 -11.15 -6.44 1.95
C MET A 1 -10.19 -7.55 2.37
N LYS A 2 -9.62 -8.30 1.41
CA LYS A 2 -8.59 -9.34 1.65
C LYS A 2 -7.34 -8.70 2.28
N ARG A 3 -6.53 -9.50 2.99
CA ARG A 3 -5.26 -9.04 3.60
C ARG A 3 -4.16 -8.89 2.55
N ILE A 4 -3.24 -7.94 2.71
CA ILE A 4 -2.21 -7.66 1.69
C ILE A 4 -1.38 -8.91 1.29
N TRP A 5 -1.06 -9.77 2.25
CA TRP A 5 -0.32 -11.03 2.03
C TRP A 5 -1.14 -12.17 1.42
N LYS A 6 -2.34 -11.89 0.92
CA LYS A 6 -3.17 -12.84 0.16
C LYS A 6 -3.23 -12.49 -1.33
N PHE A 7 -2.50 -11.46 -1.76
CA PHE A 7 -2.43 -11.04 -3.16
C PHE A 7 -1.12 -11.47 -3.81
N GLU A 8 -1.16 -11.64 -5.13
CA GLU A 8 0.01 -11.88 -5.96
C GLU A 8 0.98 -10.68 -5.95
N GLY A 9 2.26 -10.95 -6.18
CA GLY A 9 3.33 -9.93 -6.11
C GLY A 9 3.08 -8.72 -7.01
N PHE A 10 2.54 -8.93 -8.22
CA PHE A 10 2.17 -7.84 -9.13
C PHE A 10 1.09 -6.94 -8.53
N THR A 11 0.05 -7.54 -7.95
CA THR A 11 -1.05 -6.81 -7.30
C THR A 11 -0.55 -6.06 -6.06
N VAL A 12 0.32 -6.67 -5.26
CA VAL A 12 0.95 -6.03 -4.09
C VAL A 12 1.76 -4.80 -4.52
N CYS A 13 2.58 -4.91 -5.56
CA CYS A 13 3.35 -3.80 -6.13
C CYS A 13 2.43 -2.61 -6.49
N ARG A 14 1.31 -2.88 -7.18
CA ARG A 14 0.36 -1.82 -7.55
C ARG A 14 -0.35 -1.21 -6.37
N ILE A 15 -0.80 -2.03 -5.41
CA ILE A 15 -1.40 -1.51 -4.18
C ILE A 15 -0.41 -0.60 -3.45
N LEU A 16 0.84 -1.02 -3.27
CA LEU A 16 1.85 -0.21 -2.59
C LEU A 16 2.16 1.09 -3.33
N GLY A 17 2.34 1.03 -4.65
CA GLY A 17 2.63 2.22 -5.45
C GLY A 17 1.48 3.23 -5.49
N LEU A 18 0.24 2.78 -5.27
CA LEU A 18 -0.93 3.65 -5.16
C LEU A 18 -1.21 4.12 -3.72
N THR A 19 -0.72 3.38 -2.72
CA THR A 19 -0.99 3.65 -1.30
C THR A 19 0.06 4.55 -0.68
N LEU A 20 1.34 4.33 -0.99
CA LEU A 20 2.46 4.97 -0.32
C LEU A 20 3.11 6.01 -1.23
N ASN A 21 3.29 7.22 -0.73
CA ASN A 21 4.20 8.18 -1.35
C ASN A 21 5.67 7.90 -0.94
N GLU A 22 6.62 8.63 -1.54
CA GLU A 22 8.04 8.43 -1.30
C GLU A 22 8.43 8.60 0.18
N ASP A 23 7.88 9.60 0.87
CA ASP A 23 8.18 9.86 2.28
C ASP A 23 7.65 8.75 3.20
N GLU A 24 6.44 8.25 2.93
CA GLU A 24 5.85 7.12 3.65
C GLU A 24 6.65 5.83 3.42
N LEU A 25 7.13 5.62 2.18
CA LEU A 25 8.00 4.50 1.83
C LEU A 25 9.31 4.55 2.62
N LYS A 26 9.99 5.71 2.62
CA LYS A 26 11.24 5.94 3.38
C LYS A 26 11.03 5.77 4.89
N LYS A 27 9.91 6.27 5.45
CA LYS A 27 9.56 6.11 6.87
C LYS A 27 9.36 4.63 7.23
N LEU A 28 8.66 3.88 6.38
CA LEU A 28 8.47 2.43 6.59
C LEU A 28 9.79 1.68 6.50
N ALA A 29 10.62 1.97 5.49
CA ALA A 29 11.94 1.37 5.34
C ALA A 29 12.80 1.57 6.59
N LYS A 30 12.89 2.83 7.07
CA LYS A 30 13.62 3.17 8.30
C LYS A 30 13.07 2.44 9.53
N LYS A 31 11.73 2.39 9.68
CA LYS A 31 11.07 1.70 10.81
C LYS A 31 11.44 0.21 10.87
N PHE A 32 11.56 -0.43 9.71
CA PHE A 32 11.85 -1.85 9.61
C PHE A 32 13.33 -2.16 9.37
N ARG A 33 14.20 -1.16 9.46
CA ARG A 33 15.65 -1.28 9.23
C ARG A 33 15.98 -1.90 7.86
N VAL A 34 15.10 -1.67 6.90
CA VAL A 34 15.35 -1.85 5.48
C VAL A 34 16.32 -0.73 5.14
N GLY A 35 17.57 -1.07 4.77
CA GLY A 35 18.70 -0.14 4.78
C GLY A 35 18.54 1.14 3.94
N ASN A 36 19.58 1.96 3.89
CA ASN A 36 19.55 3.19 3.09
C ASN A 36 19.74 2.85 1.61
N LYS A 37 18.63 2.60 0.92
CA LYS A 37 18.56 2.13 -0.47
C LYS A 37 17.79 3.10 -1.35
N GLU A 38 17.95 2.94 -2.65
CA GLU A 38 17.18 3.72 -3.63
C GLU A 38 15.68 3.40 -3.53
N LEU A 39 14.82 4.35 -3.92
CA LEU A 39 13.36 4.23 -3.77
C LEU A 39 12.78 2.97 -4.42
N HIS A 40 13.28 2.60 -5.60
CA HIS A 40 12.82 1.42 -6.33
C HIS A 40 13.22 0.12 -5.61
N GLU A 41 14.39 0.09 -4.97
CA GLU A 41 14.85 -1.05 -4.19
C GLU A 41 14.03 -1.19 -2.90
N LEU A 42 13.80 -0.08 -2.18
CA LEU A 42 12.93 -0.05 -1.00
C LEU A 42 11.52 -0.54 -1.33
N HIS A 43 10.98 -0.13 -2.47
CA HIS A 43 9.70 -0.61 -2.95
C HIS A 43 9.73 -2.12 -3.18
N GLY A 44 10.74 -2.63 -3.90
CA GLY A 44 10.91 -4.05 -4.16
C GLY A 44 11.00 -4.89 -2.88
N GLU A 45 11.73 -4.42 -1.87
CA GLU A 45 11.85 -5.11 -0.59
C GLU A 45 10.54 -5.15 0.19
N LEU A 46 9.78 -4.04 0.20
CA LEU A 46 8.47 -4.00 0.85
C LEU A 46 7.44 -4.88 0.11
N VAL A 47 7.48 -4.93 -1.22
CA VAL A 47 6.67 -5.87 -2.03
C VAL A 47 7.01 -7.30 -1.65
N SER A 48 8.30 -7.64 -1.57
CA SER A 48 8.75 -8.98 -1.19
C SER A 48 8.30 -9.34 0.22
N ALA A 49 8.48 -8.43 1.18
CA ALA A 49 8.04 -8.60 2.56
C ALA A 49 6.50 -8.77 2.66
N CYS A 50 5.73 -8.21 1.73
CA CYS A 50 4.28 -8.37 1.73
C CYS A 50 3.79 -9.73 1.23
N LYS A 51 4.65 -10.59 0.65
CA LYS A 51 4.27 -11.94 0.17
C LYS A 51 3.88 -12.90 1.30
N THR A 52 4.28 -12.61 2.54
CA THR A 52 3.97 -13.44 3.71
C THR A 52 3.39 -12.61 4.86
N LYS A 53 2.76 -13.28 5.82
CA LYS A 53 2.21 -12.63 7.02
C LYS A 53 3.33 -12.36 8.02
N ASN A 54 3.71 -11.09 8.20
CA ASN A 54 4.78 -10.65 9.08
C ASN A 54 4.50 -9.22 9.59
N PRO A 55 5.36 -8.63 10.45
CA PRO A 55 5.13 -7.28 10.98
C PRO A 55 5.02 -6.19 9.90
N ILE A 56 5.82 -6.28 8.83
CA ILE A 56 5.81 -5.32 7.71
C ILE A 56 4.45 -5.39 7.00
N SER A 57 4.03 -6.59 6.60
CA SER A 57 2.78 -6.77 5.86
C SER A 57 1.55 -6.44 6.72
N LYS A 58 1.59 -6.67 8.03
CA LYS A 58 0.57 -6.18 8.97
C LYS A 58 0.50 -4.65 9.05
N GLN A 59 1.64 -3.98 9.13
CA GLN A 59 1.70 -2.52 9.18
C GLN A 59 1.17 -1.90 7.88
N ILE A 60 1.55 -2.46 6.74
CA ILE A 60 1.06 -2.03 5.43
C ILE A 60 -0.45 -2.27 5.30
N ASP A 61 -0.96 -3.44 5.71
CA ASP A 61 -2.41 -3.71 5.72
C ASP A 61 -3.18 -2.70 6.59
N LYS A 62 -2.58 -2.28 7.72
CA LYS A 62 -3.13 -1.24 8.58
C LYS A 62 -3.17 0.12 7.88
N ILE A 63 -2.08 0.54 7.24
CA ILE A 63 -2.01 1.82 6.49
C ILE A 63 -3.04 1.86 5.36
N ILE A 64 -3.14 0.77 4.58
CA ILE A 64 -4.13 0.64 3.51
C ILE A 64 -5.54 0.84 4.08
N ARG A 65 -5.85 0.15 5.19
CA ARG A 65 -7.16 0.30 5.85
C ARG A 65 -7.38 1.72 6.32
N GLU A 66 -6.46 2.33 7.05
CA GLU A 66 -6.63 3.69 7.55
C GLU A 66 -6.85 4.71 6.42
N LYS A 67 -6.15 4.58 5.30
CA LYS A 67 -6.32 5.47 4.13
C LYS A 67 -7.66 5.28 3.43
N TYR A 68 -8.11 4.04 3.28
CA TYR A 68 -9.25 3.70 2.42
C TYR A 68 -10.52 3.27 3.16
N GLN A 69 -10.50 3.17 4.50
CA GLN A 69 -11.64 2.73 5.31
C GLN A 69 -12.84 3.64 5.10
N LYS A 70 -12.61 4.95 4.96
CA LYS A 70 -13.68 5.92 4.68
C LYS A 70 -14.35 5.74 3.30
N TYR A 71 -13.85 4.85 2.46
CA TYR A 71 -14.41 4.56 1.13
C TYR A 71 -14.94 3.14 1.02
N THR A 72 -14.94 2.35 2.10
CA THR A 72 -15.39 0.94 2.03
C THR A 72 -16.88 0.77 1.79
N TYR A 73 -17.66 1.85 1.97
CA TYR A 73 -19.09 1.86 1.64
C TYR A 73 -19.35 2.09 0.15
N LEU A 74 -18.35 2.52 -0.62
CA LEU A 74 -18.48 2.81 -2.04
C LEU A 74 -18.26 1.54 -2.87
N THR A 75 -19.16 1.29 -3.80
CA THR A 75 -18.89 0.42 -4.93
C THR A 75 -17.80 1.03 -5.83
N PRO A 76 -17.09 0.22 -6.65
CA PRO A 76 -16.10 0.75 -7.59
C PRO A 76 -16.63 1.87 -8.49
N TYR A 77 -17.89 1.77 -8.92
CA TYR A 77 -18.55 2.78 -9.76
C TYR A 77 -18.81 4.09 -9.00
N GLU A 78 -19.24 4.03 -7.74
CA GLU A 78 -19.45 5.21 -6.92
C GLU A 78 -18.12 5.90 -6.57
N ALA A 79 -17.08 5.11 -6.27
CA ALA A 79 -15.73 5.63 -6.08
C ALA A 79 -15.21 6.33 -7.34
N TYR A 80 -15.41 5.75 -8.53
CA TYR A 80 -15.06 6.38 -9.79
C TYR A 80 -15.78 7.73 -10.00
N LYS A 81 -17.09 7.80 -9.76
CA LYS A 81 -17.85 9.06 -9.87
C LYS A 81 -17.33 10.14 -8.92
N MET A 82 -17.03 9.76 -7.68
CA MET A 82 -16.51 10.68 -6.68
C MET A 82 -15.14 11.23 -7.09
N LEU A 83 -14.23 10.36 -7.54
CA LEU A 83 -12.90 10.77 -7.98
C LEU A 83 -12.95 11.64 -9.25
N LYS A 84 -13.87 11.35 -10.18
CA LYS A 84 -14.07 12.17 -11.38
C LYS A 84 -14.49 13.59 -11.01
N ARG A 85 -15.43 13.74 -10.08
CA ARG A 85 -15.91 15.06 -9.61
C ARG A 85 -14.87 15.89 -8.86
N LEU A 86 -13.87 15.26 -8.23
CA LEU A 86 -12.79 15.97 -7.51
C LEU A 86 -11.70 16.50 -8.45
N ARG A 87 -11.73 16.09 -9.73
CA ARG A 87 -10.74 16.47 -10.74
C ARG A 87 -11.23 17.60 -11.66
N ASP A 88 -12.54 17.83 -11.67
CA ASP A 88 -13.22 18.94 -12.35
C ASP A 88 -13.37 20.13 -11.40
#